data_AF-A0Q5S4-F1
#
_entry.id   AF-A0Q5S4-F1
#
_cell.length_a   1.000
_cell.length_b   1.000
_cell.length_c   1.000
_cell.angle_alpha   90.00
_cell.angle_beta   90.00
_cell.angle_gamma   90.00
#
_symmetry.space_group_name_H-M   'P 1'
#
loop_
_entity.id
_entity.type
_entity.pdbx_description
1 polymer ?
#
loop_
_entity_poly.entity_id
_entity_poly.type
_entity_poly.pdbx_seq_one_letter_code
_entity_poly.pdbx_strand_id
1 'polypeptide(L)'
;MAQNNVAKPSVENYKTKIMNIDQQIIQLIAERRGWRDKMLKLEKKQNLPSYDPFKDQSLANTRTSFAIQYDVSPKLVAEVFDILNNKNLQPADQSF
;
A
#
# COMPACT_ATOMS: atom_id res chain seq x y z
N MET A 1 13.85 16.55 -41.97
CA MET A 1 14.52 15.70 -40.98
C MET A 1 14.10 16.16 -39.60
N ALA A 2 13.09 15.51 -39.01
CA ALA A 2 12.63 15.85 -37.66
C ALA A 2 13.65 15.28 -36.66
N GLN A 3 14.39 16.16 -35.98
CA GLN A 3 15.24 15.77 -34.87
C GLN A 3 14.31 15.34 -33.73
N ASN A 4 14.19 14.03 -33.52
CA ASN A 4 13.60 13.47 -32.32
C ASN A 4 14.48 13.88 -31.14
N ASN A 5 14.13 15.00 -30.51
CA ASN A 5 14.64 15.39 -29.19
C ASN A 5 14.07 14.40 -28.16
N VAL A 6 14.65 13.20 -28.11
CA VAL A 6 14.47 12.31 -26.96
C VAL A 6 15.13 13.05 -25.81
N ALA A 7 14.30 13.68 -24.97
CA ALA A 7 14.78 14.42 -23.80
C ALA A 7 15.73 13.52 -23.01
N LYS A 8 16.99 13.95 -22.87
CA LYS A 8 18.00 13.18 -22.14
C LYS A 8 17.48 12.91 -20.72
N PRO A 9 17.69 11.70 -20.17
CA PRO A 9 17.35 11.44 -18.78
C PRO A 9 18.01 12.48 -17.87
N SER A 10 17.20 13.20 -17.09
CA SER A 10 17.67 14.14 -16.08
C SER A 10 17.38 13.56 -14.70
N VAL A 11 18.19 13.94 -13.71
CA VAL A 11 17.91 13.65 -12.29
C VAL A 11 16.51 14.10 -11.90
N GLU A 12 16.07 15.23 -12.46
CA GLU A 12 14.72 15.77 -12.21
C GLU A 12 13.62 14.82 -12.71
N ASN A 13 13.79 14.23 -13.90
CA ASN A 13 12.84 13.24 -14.41
C ASN A 13 12.72 12.01 -13.50
N TYR A 14 13.82 11.57 -12.89
CA TYR A 14 13.79 10.46 -11.92
C TYR A 14 13.07 10.87 -10.63
N LYS A 15 13.34 12.06 -10.10
CA LYS A 15 12.64 12.60 -8.92
C LYS A 15 11.14 12.67 -9.16
N THR A 16 10.69 13.20 -10.29
CA THR A 16 9.25 13.25 -10.62
C THR A 16 8.63 11.86 -10.68
N LYS A 17 9.32 10.87 -11.27
CA LYS A 17 8.83 9.48 -11.31
C LYS A 17 8.71 8.87 -9.92
N ILE A 18 9.70 9.09 -9.06
CA ILE A 18 9.66 8.63 -7.66
C ILE A 18 8.47 9.27 -6.93
N MET A 19 8.33 10.60 -6.99
CA MET A 19 7.21 11.30 -6.33
C MET A 19 5.84 10.83 -6.82
N ASN A 20 5.70 10.51 -8.12
CA ASN A 20 4.46 9.98 -8.67
C ASN A 20 4.16 8.55 -8.15
N ILE A 21 5.18 7.73 -7.94
CA ILE A 21 5.03 6.40 -7.32
C ILE A 21 4.66 6.56 -5.85
N ASP A 22 5.32 7.47 -5.13
CA ASP A 22 5.03 7.75 -3.72
C ASP A 22 3.57 8.19 -3.54
N GLN A 23 3.06 9.07 -4.43
CA GLN A 23 1.66 9.46 -4.44
C GLN A 23 0.73 8.25 -4.65
N GLN A 24 1.06 7.35 -5.58
CA GLN A 24 0.27 6.14 -5.82
C GLN A 24 0.29 5.19 -4.61
N ILE A 25 1.43 5.03 -3.94
CA ILE A 25 1.56 4.25 -2.72
C ILE A 25 0.60 4.80 -1.65
N ILE A 26 0.59 6.12 -1.44
CA ILE A 26 -0.30 6.77 -0.46
C ILE A 26 -1.78 6.54 -0.80
N GLN A 27 -2.15 6.68 -2.09
CA GLN A 27 -3.52 6.44 -2.55
C GLN A 27 -3.97 4.99 -2.31
N LEU A 28 -3.11 4.01 -2.64
CA LEU A 28 -3.39 2.59 -2.43
C LEU A 28 -3.50 2.23 -0.94
N ILE A 29 -2.68 2.85 -0.07
CA ILE A 29 -2.81 2.70 1.38
C ILE A 29 -4.17 3.21 1.86
N ALA A 30 -4.61 4.38 1.39
CA ALA A 30 -5.91 4.95 1.75
C ALA A 30 -7.07 4.05 1.26
N GLU A 31 -7.00 3.58 0.02
CA GLU A 31 -8.01 2.67 -0.53
C GLU A 31 -8.08 1.36 0.26
N ARG A 32 -6.94 0.74 0.58
CA ARG A 32 -6.86 -0.49 1.38
C ARG A 32 -7.51 -0.31 2.75
N ARG A 33 -7.28 0.83 3.41
CA ARG A 33 -7.95 1.17 4.68
C ARG A 33 -9.46 1.25 4.51
N GLY A 34 -9.93 1.95 3.47
CA GLY A 34 -11.35 2.05 3.16
C GLY A 34 -12.02 0.68 2.93
N TRP A 35 -11.33 -0.25 2.27
CA TRP A 35 -11.82 -1.63 2.10
C TRP A 35 -11.88 -2.39 3.43
N ARG A 36 -10.89 -2.23 4.31
CA ARG A 36 -10.92 -2.85 5.64
C ARG A 36 -12.08 -2.32 6.48
N ASP A 37 -12.34 -1.02 6.44
CA ASP A 37 -13.46 -0.41 7.16
C ASP A 37 -14.81 -0.92 6.66
N LYS A 38 -14.98 -1.05 5.32
CA LYS A 38 -16.18 -1.64 4.73
C LYS A 38 -16.37 -3.10 5.17
N MET A 39 -15.29 -3.88 5.21
CA MET A 39 -15.31 -5.27 5.69
C MET A 39 -15.73 -5.35 7.16
N LEU A 40 -15.13 -4.55 8.04
CA LEU A 40 -15.48 -4.48 9.47
C LEU A 40 -16.95 -4.09 9.68
N LYS A 41 -17.45 -3.11 8.91
CA LYS A 41 -18.86 -2.70 8.95
C LYS A 41 -19.78 -3.85 8.53
N LEU A 42 -19.40 -4.63 7.50
CA LEU A 42 -20.15 -5.79 7.04
C LEU A 42 -20.17 -6.89 8.11
N GLU A 43 -19.00 -7.25 8.66
CA GLU A 43 -18.86 -8.24 9.74
C GLU A 43 -19.77 -7.90 10.91
N LYS A 44 -19.73 -6.64 11.37
CA LYS A 44 -20.59 -6.14 12.45
C LYS A 44 -22.08 -6.20 12.08
N LYS A 45 -22.46 -5.74 10.88
CA LYS A 45 -23.87 -5.71 10.43
C LYS A 45 -24.48 -7.11 10.35
N GLN A 46 -23.67 -8.11 9.98
CA GLN A 46 -24.11 -9.50 9.81
C GLN A 46 -23.81 -10.39 11.03
N ASN A 47 -23.29 -9.82 12.12
CA ASN A 47 -22.87 -10.56 13.32
C ASN A 47 -21.86 -11.69 13.00
N LEU A 48 -20.97 -11.45 12.03
CA LEU A 48 -19.89 -12.38 11.67
C LEU A 48 -18.71 -12.20 12.64
N PRO A 49 -17.92 -13.27 12.88
CA PRO A 49 -16.64 -13.13 13.57
C PRO A 49 -15.77 -12.11 12.86
N SER A 50 -15.08 -11.25 13.62
CA SER A 50 -14.15 -10.32 13.00
C SER A 50 -12.94 -11.07 12.48
N TYR A 51 -12.74 -11.05 11.17
CA TYR A 51 -11.58 -11.68 10.54
C TYR A 51 -10.43 -10.69 10.47
N ASP A 52 -9.25 -11.14 10.87
CA ASP A 52 -8.02 -10.35 10.81
C ASP A 52 -7.11 -10.88 9.68
N PRO A 53 -7.09 -10.23 8.49
CA PRO A 53 -6.29 -10.66 7.34
C PRO A 53 -4.77 -10.56 7.58
N PHE A 54 -4.33 -10.01 8.72
CA PHE A 54 -2.94 -9.99 9.12
C PHE A 54 -2.53 -11.22 9.94
N LYS A 55 -3.49 -11.96 10.51
CA LYS A 55 -3.24 -13.24 11.20
C LYS A 55 -3.34 -14.45 10.29
N ASP A 56 -3.71 -14.26 9.03
CA ASP A 56 -3.84 -15.32 8.05
C ASP A 56 -2.49 -15.66 7.40
N GLN A 57 -1.96 -16.85 7.73
CA GLN A 57 -0.68 -17.32 7.21
C GLN A 57 -0.69 -17.50 5.68
N SER A 58 -1.82 -17.85 5.07
CA SER A 58 -1.93 -18.01 3.62
C SER A 58 -1.76 -16.67 2.89
N LEU A 59 -2.33 -15.60 3.45
CA LEU A 59 -2.16 -14.24 2.94
C LEU A 59 -0.74 -13.72 3.18
N ALA A 60 -0.12 -14.04 4.32
CA ALA A 60 1.29 -13.72 4.59
C ALA A 60 2.24 -14.38 3.59
N ASN A 61 2.02 -15.67 3.29
CA ASN A 61 2.78 -16.41 2.28
C ASN A 61 2.59 -15.79 0.88
N THR A 62 1.35 -15.43 0.53
CA THR A 62 1.06 -14.77 -0.75
C THR A 62 1.82 -13.44 -0.89
N ARG A 63 1.84 -12.60 0.16
CA ARG A 63 2.61 -11.34 0.17
C ARG A 63 4.10 -11.58 0.04
N THR A 64 4.62 -12.65 0.65
CA THR A 64 6.02 -13.06 0.50
C THR A 64 6.34 -13.43 -0.95
N SER A 65 5.46 -14.18 -1.62
CA SER A 65 5.62 -14.51 -3.04
C SER A 65 5.62 -13.27 -3.93
N PHE A 66 4.76 -12.27 -3.64
CA PHE A 66 4.80 -10.99 -4.35
C PHE A 66 6.11 -10.24 -4.13
N ALA A 67 6.62 -10.21 -2.90
CA ALA A 67 7.90 -9.59 -2.59
C ALA A 67 9.03 -10.16 -3.47
N ILE A 68 9.11 -11.50 -3.54
CA ILE A 68 10.09 -12.20 -4.38
C ILE A 68 9.89 -11.87 -5.87
N GLN A 69 8.64 -11.89 -6.35
CA GLN A 69 8.32 -11.62 -7.76
C GLN A 69 8.74 -10.21 -8.20
N TYR A 70 8.61 -9.22 -7.33
CA TYR A 70 8.94 -7.82 -7.62
C TYR A 70 10.35 -7.41 -7.19
N ASP A 71 11.20 -8.37 -6.80
CA ASP A 71 12.56 -8.12 -6.30
C ASP A 71 12.59 -7.15 -5.10
N VAL A 72 11.62 -7.30 -4.20
CA VAL A 72 11.50 -6.55 -2.95
C VAL A 72 11.80 -7.47 -1.77
N SER A 73 12.56 -6.98 -0.80
CA SER A 73 12.86 -7.73 0.43
C SER A 73 11.57 -8.21 1.12
N PRO A 74 11.39 -9.53 1.35
CA PRO A 74 10.25 -10.03 2.11
C PRO A 74 10.14 -9.43 3.52
N LYS A 75 11.29 -9.11 4.14
CA LYS A 75 11.34 -8.43 5.43
C LYS A 75 10.74 -7.03 5.37
N LEU A 76 11.08 -6.25 4.34
CA LEU A 76 10.50 -4.92 4.14
C LEU A 76 8.98 -5.01 3.95
N VAL A 77 8.51 -5.99 3.17
CA VAL A 77 7.07 -6.20 2.99
C VAL A 77 6.40 -6.54 4.31
N ALA A 78 6.97 -7.41 5.14
CA ALA A 78 6.44 -7.71 6.47
C ALA A 78 6.32 -6.45 7.34
N GLU A 79 7.37 -5.63 7.42
CA GLU A 79 7.38 -4.37 8.17
C GLU A 79 6.29 -3.38 7.69
N VAL A 80 6.10 -3.25 6.38
CA VAL A 80 5.03 -2.42 5.81
C VAL A 80 3.64 -2.91 6.25
N PHE A 81 3.39 -4.22 6.16
CA PHE A 81 2.09 -4.77 6.55
C PHE A 81 1.86 -4.74 8.07
N ASP A 82 2.90 -4.85 8.89
CA ASP A 82 2.82 -4.65 10.34
C ASP A 82 2.40 -3.22 10.68
N ILE A 83 2.98 -2.22 10.00
CA ILE A 83 2.57 -0.81 10.15
C ILE A 83 1.10 -0.65 9.75
N LEU A 84 0.68 -1.24 8.62
CA LEU A 84 -0.72 -1.18 8.16
C LEU A 84 -1.71 -1.89 9.10
N ASN A 85 -1.23 -2.80 9.96
CA ASN A 85 -2.05 -3.51 10.94
C ASN A 85 -2.29 -2.70 12.22
N ASN A 86 -1.35 -1.81 12.58
CA ASN A 86 -1.45 -1.04 13.81
C ASN A 86 -2.53 0.05 13.72
N LYS A 87 -3.62 -0.15 14.49
CA LYS A 87 -4.83 0.70 14.55
C LYS A 87 -4.61 2.15 15.01
N ASN A 88 -3.41 2.51 15.47
CA ASN A 88 -3.08 3.85 15.96
C ASN A 88 -2.79 4.88 14.85
N LEU A 89 -2.95 4.49 13.58
CA LEU A 89 -2.91 5.44 12.46
C LEU A 89 -4.28 6.11 12.31
N GLN A 90 -4.76 6.79 13.37
CA GLN A 90 -5.84 7.76 13.20
C GLN A 90 -5.41 8.75 12.10
N PRO A 91 -6.27 9.06 11.12
CA PRO A 91 -6.01 10.23 10.30
C PRO A 91 -5.81 11.39 11.28
N ALA A 92 -4.71 12.12 11.13
CA ALA A 92 -4.48 13.32 11.92
C ALA A 92 -5.78 14.12 11.93
N ASP A 93 -6.30 14.40 13.12
CA ASP A 93 -7.56 15.09 13.33
C ASP A 93 -7.68 16.22 12.32
N GLN A 94 -8.78 16.22 11.56
CA GLN A 94 -9.15 17.34 10.71
C GLN A 94 -9.57 18.50 11.61
N SER A 95 -8.58 19.10 12.28
CA SER A 95 -8.67 20.35 13.01
C SER A 95 -8.16 21.44 12.07
N PHE A 96 -9.00 21.83 11.11
CA PHE A 96 -8.89 23.11 10.40
C PHE A 96 -10.24 23.81 10.46
#